data_AF-A0A2N6T2B0-F1
#
_entry.id   AF-A0A2N6T2B0-F1
#
_cell.length_a   1.000
_cell.length_b   1.000
_cell.length_c   1.000
_cell.angle_alpha   90.00
_cell.angle_beta   90.00
_cell.angle_gamma   90.00
#
_symmetry.space_group_name_H-M   'P 1'
#
loop_
_entity.id
_entity.type
_entity.pdbx_description
1 polymer ?
#
loop_
_entity_poly.entity_id
_entity_poly.type
_entity_poly.pdbx_seq_one_letter_code
_entity_poly.pdbx_strand_id
1 'polypeptide(L)'
;MEPIVVECLPGTPGPARWSDGTTRFSQWCWDTQGGAEVGEAEQSAGLPPAEEPVYDTSGEAQMANGCTAGYIDPETCAAHGY
;
A
#
# COMPACT_ATOMS: atom_id res chain seq x y z
N MET A 1 26.33 1.21 13.81
CA MET A 1 26.42 0.59 12.47
C MET A 1 25.07 0.79 11.81
N GLU A 2 25.03 1.30 10.58
CA GLU A 2 23.77 1.47 9.86
C GLU A 2 23.33 0.12 9.28
N PRO A 3 22.02 -0.22 9.30
CA PRO A 3 21.55 -1.49 8.75
C PRO A 3 21.81 -1.54 7.25
N ILE A 4 22.19 -2.71 6.74
CA ILE A 4 22.38 -2.95 5.30
C ILE A 4 21.25 -3.81 4.74
N VAL A 5 21.06 -3.75 3.43
CA VAL A 5 20.21 -4.70 2.71
C VAL A 5 20.84 -6.09 2.77
N VAL A 6 20.09 -7.08 3.23
CA VAL A 6 20.48 -8.50 3.20
C VAL A 6 19.86 -9.19 1.99
N GLU A 7 18.63 -8.81 1.63
CA GLU A 7 17.90 -9.43 0.53
C GLU A 7 16.89 -8.45 -0.07
N CYS A 8 16.83 -8.42 -1.39
CA CYS A 8 15.76 -7.79 -2.13
C CYS A 8 14.54 -8.73 -2.18
N LEU A 9 13.40 -8.29 -1.65
CA LEU A 9 12.19 -9.12 -1.61
C LEU A 9 11.54 -9.17 -3.01
N PRO A 10 10.98 -10.32 -3.41
CA PRO A 10 10.32 -10.48 -4.70
C PRO A 10 8.92 -9.86 -4.72
N GLY A 11 8.39 -9.56 -5.90
CA GLY A 11 7.02 -9.08 -6.13
C GLY A 11 7.01 -7.70 -6.77
N THR A 12 7.16 -6.66 -5.95
CA THR A 12 7.30 -5.27 -6.39
C THR A 12 8.75 -4.85 -6.20
N PRO A 13 9.37 -4.09 -7.13
CA PRO A 13 10.69 -3.49 -6.89
C PRO A 13 10.73 -2.65 -5.62
N GLY A 14 11.84 -2.66 -4.87
CA GLY A 14 12.07 -1.77 -3.72
C GLY A 14 12.08 -2.41 -2.32
N PRO A 15 11.07 -3.19 -1.90
CA PRO A 15 11.05 -3.87 -0.61
C PRO A 15 12.30 -4.74 -0.37
N ALA A 16 12.89 -4.61 0.82
CA ALA A 16 14.10 -5.32 1.20
C ALA A 16 14.04 -5.78 2.65
N ARG A 17 14.68 -6.92 2.93
CA ARG A 17 15.00 -7.36 4.29
C ARG A 17 16.35 -6.79 4.71
N TRP A 18 16.36 -6.10 5.84
CA TRP A 18 17.52 -5.40 6.37
C TRP A 18 18.23 -6.21 7.45
N SER A 19 19.50 -5.92 7.69
CA SER A 19 20.34 -6.64 8.65
C SER A 19 19.90 -6.50 10.11
N ASP A 20 19.03 -5.53 10.39
CA ASP A 20 18.38 -5.35 11.69
C ASP A 20 17.08 -6.17 11.84
N GLY A 21 16.73 -6.98 10.83
CA GLY A 21 15.54 -7.81 10.80
C GLY A 21 14.28 -7.10 10.30
N THR A 22 14.34 -5.79 10.04
CA THR A 22 13.19 -5.05 9.51
C THR A 22 12.97 -5.30 8.02
N THR A 23 11.74 -5.07 7.57
CA THR A 23 11.40 -4.99 6.14
C THR A 23 10.99 -3.56 5.84
N ARG A 24 11.70 -2.90 4.91
CA ARG A 24 11.42 -1.53 4.48
C ARG A 24 12.01 -1.28 3.08
N PHE A 25 11.55 -0.22 2.44
CA PHE A 25 12.00 0.18 1.11
C PHE A 25 13.52 0.39 1.03
N SER A 26 14.12 -0.02 -0.08
CA SER A 26 15.51 0.26 -0.44
C SER A 26 15.59 0.72 -1.89
N GLN A 27 16.17 1.91 -2.12
CA GLN A 27 16.42 2.43 -3.46
C GLN A 27 17.29 1.46 -4.29
N TRP A 28 18.27 0.80 -3.66
CA TRP A 28 19.12 -0.15 -4.37
C TRP A 28 18.33 -1.36 -4.90
N CYS A 29 17.37 -1.86 -4.12
CA CYS A 29 16.48 -2.94 -4.58
C CYS A 29 15.46 -2.45 -5.61
N TRP A 30 15.04 -1.19 -5.55
CA TRP A 30 14.21 -0.57 -6.59
C TRP A 30 14.96 -0.55 -7.92
N ASP A 31 16.16 0.02 -7.93
CA ASP A 31 16.97 0.18 -9.15
C ASP A 31 17.36 -1.18 -9.74
N THR A 32 17.78 -2.13 -8.90
CA THR A 32 18.25 -3.46 -9.33
C THR A 32 17.12 -4.34 -9.87
N GLN A 33 15.86 -4.10 -9.47
CA GLN A 33 14.70 -4.88 -9.89
C GLN A 33 13.90 -4.24 -11.03
N GLY A 34 14.40 -3.17 -11.67
CA GLY A 34 13.68 -2.49 -12.75
C GLY A 34 12.51 -1.64 -12.23
N GLY A 35 12.71 -0.97 -11.09
CA GLY A 35 11.70 -0.08 -10.51
C GLY A 35 11.37 1.11 -11.41
N ALA A 36 12.30 1.58 -12.25
CA ALA A 36 12.05 2.67 -13.18
C ALA A 36 10.92 2.32 -14.16
N GLU A 37 10.96 1.13 -14.75
CA GLU A 37 9.95 0.63 -15.69
C GLU A 37 8.58 0.48 -15.02
N VAL A 38 8.55 0.01 -13.76
CA VAL A 38 7.31 -0.07 -12.97
C VAL A 38 6.76 1.33 -12.68
N GLY A 39 7.59 2.27 -12.25
CA GLY A 39 7.17 3.64 -11.96
C GLY A 39 6.62 4.38 -13.19
N GLU A 40 7.24 4.19 -14.36
CA GLU A 40 6.72 4.72 -15.62
C GLU A 40 5.37 4.10 -16.00
N ALA A 41 5.24 2.78 -15.84
CA ALA A 41 3.98 2.06 -16.10
C ALA A 41 2.85 2.56 -15.18
N GLU A 42 3.11 2.69 -13.87
CA GLU A 42 2.14 3.21 -12.89
C GLU A 42 1.72 4.65 -13.20
N GLN A 43 2.68 5.52 -13.54
CA GLN A 43 2.39 6.90 -13.93
C GLN A 43 1.54 6.94 -15.20
N SER A 44 1.86 6.13 -16.21
CA SER A 44 1.09 6.04 -17.46
C SER A 44 -0.32 5.50 -17.26
N ALA A 45 -0.53 4.67 -16.24
CA ALA A 45 -1.83 4.16 -15.83
C ALA A 45 -2.69 5.21 -15.08
N GLY A 46 -2.12 6.39 -14.80
CA GLY A 46 -2.78 7.44 -14.03
C GLY A 46 -2.95 7.08 -12.55
N LEU A 47 -2.17 6.13 -12.04
CA LEU A 47 -2.16 5.81 -10.63
C LEU A 47 -1.43 6.93 -9.87
N PRO A 48 -1.96 7.39 -8.72
CA PRO A 48 -1.19 8.26 -7.85
C PRO A 48 0.10 7.54 -7.43
N PRO A 49 1.19 8.28 -7.11
CA PRO A 49 2.38 7.67 -6.55
C PRO A 49 1.99 6.78 -5.37
N ALA A 50 2.70 5.66 -5.19
CA ALA A 50 2.47 4.74 -4.09
C ALA A 50 2.74 5.43 -2.73
N GLU A 51 1.78 6.21 -2.25
CA GLU A 51 1.63 6.53 -0.84
C GLU A 51 1.28 5.21 -0.15
N GLU A 52 1.95 4.85 0.94
CA GLU A 52 1.54 3.67 1.70
C GLU A 52 0.09 3.87 2.15
N PRO A 53 -0.88 3.15 1.57
CA PRO A 53 -2.27 3.34 1.96
C PRO A 53 -2.42 2.82 3.38
N VAL A 54 -2.84 3.70 4.30
CA VAL A 54 -3.34 3.26 5.59
C VAL A 54 -4.69 2.58 5.33
N TYR A 55 -4.66 1.26 5.17
CA TYR A 55 -5.88 0.46 5.07
C TYR A 55 -6.48 0.30 6.46
N ASP A 56 -7.41 1.18 6.83
CA ASP A 56 -8.33 0.87 7.92
C ASP A 56 -9.31 -0.20 7.44
N THR A 57 -9.03 -1.44 7.86
CA THR A 57 -9.84 -2.62 7.54
C THR A 57 -10.83 -2.97 8.66
N SER A 58 -11.00 -2.07 9.64
CA SER A 58 -11.98 -2.24 10.70
C SER A 58 -13.40 -2.31 10.12
N GLY A 59 -14.29 -2.99 10.86
CA GLY A 59 -15.70 -3.05 10.48
C GLY A 59 -16.36 -1.68 10.42
N GLU A 60 -15.90 -0.70 11.21
CA GLU A 60 -16.39 0.69 11.18
C GLU A 60 -16.02 1.39 9.88
N ALA A 61 -14.76 1.27 9.45
CA ALA A 61 -14.32 1.83 8.16
C ALA A 61 -15.05 1.17 6.98
N GLN A 62 -15.25 -0.16 7.05
CA GLN A 62 -16.01 -0.90 6.05
C GLN A 62 -17.49 -0.47 6.01
N MET A 63 -18.12 -0.28 7.17
CA MET A 63 -19.51 0.20 7.29
C MET A 63 -19.65 1.62 6.70
N ALA A 64 -18.78 2.54 7.09
CA ALA A 64 -18.78 3.91 6.59
C ALA A 64 -18.61 3.97 5.07
N ASN A 65 -17.67 3.18 4.53
CA ASN A 65 -17.46 3.10 3.09
C ASN A 65 -18.67 2.49 2.37
N GLY A 66 -19.23 1.40 2.89
CA GLY A 66 -20.41 0.75 2.35
C GLY A 66 -21.64 1.67 2.29
N CYS A 67 -21.85 2.49 3.32
CA CYS A 67 -22.90 3.51 3.34
C CYS A 67 -22.67 4.62 2.32
N THR A 68 -21.45 5.15 2.24
CA THR A 68 -21.10 6.21 1.28
C THR A 68 -21.21 5.74 -0.17
N ALA A 69 -20.82 4.50 -0.44
CA ALA A 69 -20.85 3.90 -1.78
C ALA A 69 -22.25 3.36 -2.16
N GLY A 70 -23.21 3.33 -1.23
CA GLY A 70 -24.56 2.83 -1.46
C GLY A 70 -24.68 1.30 -1.53
N TYR A 71 -23.70 0.57 -0.99
CA TYR A 71 -23.73 -0.89 -0.89
C TYR A 71 -24.50 -1.39 0.34
N ILE A 72 -24.72 -0.53 1.33
CA ILE A 72 -25.49 -0.81 2.54
C ILE A 72 -26.80 -0.04 2.47
N ASP A 73 -27.90 -0.66 2.92
CA ASP A 73 -29.20 -0.01 2.86
C ASP A 73 -29.28 1.21 3.81
N PRO A 74 -30.07 2.24 3.47
CA PRO A 74 -30.13 3.47 4.25
C PRO A 74 -30.62 3.30 5.69
N GLU A 75 -31.46 2.31 5.97
CA GLU A 75 -31.97 2.07 7.33
C GLU A 75 -30.85 1.53 8.24
N THR A 76 -30.06 0.60 7.72
CA THR A 76 -28.86 0.10 8.40
C THR A 76 -27.84 1.22 8.60
N CYS A 77 -27.60 2.07 7.59
CA CYS A 77 -26.69 3.22 7.75
C CYS A 77 -27.14 4.19 8.85
N ALA A 78 -28.42 4.55 8.86
CA ALA A 78 -28.99 5.44 9.87
C ALA A 78 -28.92 4.83 11.29
N ALA A 79 -29.12 3.51 11.43
CA ALA A 79 -29.00 2.81 12.71
C ALA A 79 -27.58 2.86 13.30
N HIS A 80 -26.57 3.02 12.43
CA HIS A 80 -25.16 3.12 12.79
C HIS A 80 -24.59 4.55 12.72
N GLY A 81 -25.42 5.55 12.39
CA GLY A 81 -25.06 6.98 12.42
C GLY A 81 -24.35 7.51 11.17
N TYR A 82 -24.55 6.87 10.02
CA TYR A 82 -23.99 7.26 8.71
C TYR A 82 -25.04 7.86 7.76
#